data_AF-A0A1I3XM77-F1
#
_entry.id   AF-A0A1I3XM77-F1
#
_cell.length_a   1.000
_cell.length_b   1.000
_cell.length_c   1.000
_cell.angle_alpha   90.00
_cell.angle_beta   90.00
_cell.angle_gamma   90.00
#
_symmetry.space_group_name_H-M   'P 1'
#
loop_
_entity.id
_entity.type
_entity.pdbx_description
1 polymer ?
#
loop_
_entity_poly.entity_id
_entity_poly.type
_entity_poly.pdbx_seq_one_letter_code
_entity_poly.pdbx_strand_id
1 'polypeptide(L)' 'MTDVVDADELLRRIRVARDWAAEKEAGTGSPSGAGGGADPTAAGIDRVAFSVVREVLDEIINPGTHSRSR' A
#
# COMPACT_ATOMS: atom_id res chain seq x y z
N MET A 1 -20.87 -19.11 7.83
CA MET A 1 -20.84 -19.15 6.36
C MET A 1 -19.69 -18.29 5.92
N THR A 2 -18.63 -18.88 5.40
CA THR A 2 -17.62 -18.11 4.65
C THR A 2 -18.30 -17.76 3.34
N ASP A 3 -18.59 -16.47 3.14
CA ASP A 3 -19.12 -15.98 1.89
C ASP A 3 -18.08 -16.32 0.80
N VAL A 4 -18.47 -17.09 -0.20
CA VAL A 4 -17.56 -17.49 -1.27
C VAL A 4 -17.34 -16.25 -2.12
N VAL A 5 -16.17 -15.64 -1.96
CA VAL A 5 -15.80 -14.44 -2.71
C VAL A 5 -15.31 -14.87 -4.09
N ASP A 6 -15.92 -14.30 -5.14
CA ASP A 6 -15.46 -14.51 -6.51
C ASP A 6 -14.05 -13.95 -6.71
N ALA A 7 -13.28 -14.53 -7.63
CA ALA A 7 -11.94 -14.09 -7.96
C ALA A 7 -11.88 -12.61 -8.36
N ASP A 8 -12.91 -12.11 -9.05
CA ASP A 8 -13.00 -10.70 -9.43
C ASP A 8 -13.20 -9.77 -8.23
N GLU A 9 -13.99 -10.20 -7.23
CA GLU A 9 -14.19 -9.42 -6.01
C GLU A 9 -12.93 -9.44 -5.12
N LEU A 10 -12.19 -10.55 -5.09
CA LEU A 10 -10.88 -10.59 -4.45
C LEU A 10 -9.91 -9.63 -5.15
N LEU A 11 -9.83 -9.66 -6.48
CA LEU A 11 -8.95 -8.77 -7.25
C LEU A 11 -9.34 -7.30 -7.08
N ARG A 12 -10.64 -7.01 -7.01
CA ARG A 12 -11.16 -5.66 -6.72
C ARG A 12 -10.70 -5.17 -5.36
N ARG A 13 -10.81 -5.98 -4.30
CA ARG A 13 -10.36 -5.62 -2.94
C ARG A 13 -8.85 -5.38 -2.88
N ILE A 14 -8.07 -6.21 -3.57
CA ILE A 14 -6.62 -6.06 -3.65
C ILE A 14 -6.25 -4.75 -4.34
N ARG A 15 -6.90 -4.41 -5.46
CA ARG A 15 -6.70 -3.13 -6.16
C ARG A 15 -7.05 -1.93 -5.28
N VAL A 16 -8.19 -1.98 -4.58
CA VAL A 16 -8.57 -0.92 -3.64
C VAL A 16 -7.53 -0.75 -2.52
N ALA A 17 -7.02 -1.85 -1.97
CA ALA A 17 -5.98 -1.79 -0.95
C ALA A 17 -4.65 -1.22 -1.50
N ARG A 18 -4.31 -1.55 -2.75
CA ARG A 18 -3.13 -1.04 -3.45
C ARG A 18 -3.21 0.47 -3.66
N ASP A 19 -4.35 0.96 -4.15
CA ASP A 19 -4.58 2.38 -4.37
C ASP A 19 -4.53 3.15 -3.03
N TRP A 20 -5.13 2.59 -1.98
CA TRP A 20 -5.04 3.14 -0.64
C TRP A 20 -3.60 3.22 -0.10
N ALA A 21 -2.78 2.18 -0.32
CA ALA A 21 -1.38 2.19 0.08
C ALA A 21 -0.58 3.27 -0.67
N ALA A 22 -0.86 3.46 -1.97
CA ALA A 22 -0.25 4.53 -2.77
C ALA A 22 -0.63 5.93 -2.26
N GLU A 23 -1.90 6.14 -1.88
CA GLU A 23 -2.34 7.41 -1.28
C GLU A 23 -1.64 7.69 0.06
N LYS A 24 -1.44 6.67 0.90
CA LYS A 24 -0.73 6.79 2.17
C LYS A 24 0.77 7.05 2.00
N GLU A 25 1.40 6.40 1.03
CA GLU A 25 2.80 6.66 0.63
C GLU A 25 2.97 8.12 0.15
N ALA A 26 2.02 8.66 -0.62
CA ALA A 26 2.05 10.04 -1.08
C ALA A 26 1.73 11.05 0.04
N GLY A 27 0.78 10.72 0.91
CA GLY A 27 0.29 11.58 1.99
C GLY A 27 1.26 11.74 3.17
N THR A 28 2.14 10.77 3.40
CA THR A 28 3.16 10.81 4.47
C THR A 28 4.26 11.85 4.24
N GLY A 29 4.36 12.41 3.03
CA GLY A 29 5.29 13.50 2.69
C GLY A 29 4.65 14.89 2.60
N SER A 30 3.33 15.01 2.72
CA SER A 30 2.63 16.29 2.59
C SER A 30 2.52 16.94 3.98
N PRO A 31 3.14 18.10 4.25
CA PRO A 31 2.98 18.79 5.51
C PRO A 31 1.58 19.42 5.52
N SER A 32 0.55 18.60 5.73
CA SER A 32 -0.79 19.10 5.96
C SER A 32 -0.78 19.83 7.30
N GLY A 33 -0.70 21.16 7.21
CA GLY A 33 -0.76 22.07 8.33
C GLY A 33 -2.03 21.86 9.14
N ALA A 34 -1.93 21.05 10.18
CA ALA A 34 -2.86 20.95 11.28
C ALA A 34 -2.16 20.34 12.50
N GLY A 35 -1.28 21.14 13.13
CA GLY A 35 -1.18 21.17 14.59
C GLY A 35 -0.76 19.92 15.36
N GLY A 36 -0.02 18.98 14.78
CA GLY A 36 0.57 17.87 15.53
C GLY A 36 1.91 17.50 14.94
N GLY A 37 2.99 17.61 15.74
CA GLY A 37 4.34 17.26 15.33
C GLY A 37 4.43 15.79 14.94
N ALA A 38 4.25 15.50 13.66
CA ALA A 38 4.60 14.20 13.11
C ALA A 38 6.13 14.11 13.10
N ASP A 39 6.67 13.16 13.87
CA ASP A 39 8.09 12.87 13.88
C ASP A 39 8.54 12.52 12.45
N PRO A 40 9.52 13.23 11.85
CA PRO A 40 9.99 12.96 10.50
C PRO A 40 10.50 11.52 10.34
N THR A 41 10.96 10.88 11.43
CA THR A 41 11.35 9.47 11.44
C THR A 41 10.13 8.56 11.28
N ALA A 42 9.05 8.84 11.99
CA ALA A 42 7.79 8.09 11.88
C ALA A 42 7.17 8.24 10.49
N ALA A 43 7.18 9.45 9.92
CA ALA A 43 6.71 9.69 8.56
C ALA A 43 7.54 8.93 7.50
N GLY A 44 8.86 8.81 7.71
CA GLY A 44 9.73 8.00 6.87
C GLY A 44 9.44 6.50 6.96
N ILE A 45 9.22 5.99 8.19
CA ILE A 45 8.86 4.58 8.42
C ILE A 45 7.51 4.24 7.77
N ASP A 46 6.50 5.09 7.98
CA ASP A 46 5.18 4.90 7.39
C ASP A 46 5.25 4.86 5.86
N ARG A 47 6.00 5.79 5.26
CA ARG A 47 6.21 5.80 3.81
C ARG A 47 6.81 4.49 3.30
N VAL A 48 7.87 3.99 3.96
CA VAL A 48 8.49 2.70 3.60
C VAL A 48 7.51 1.55 3.78
N ALA A 49 6.75 1.51 4.88
CA ALA A 49 5.77 0.48 5.13
C ALA A 49 4.68 0.43 4.05
N PHE A 50 4.12 1.58 3.69
CA PHE A 50 3.11 1.67 2.62
C PHE A 50 3.69 1.35 1.24
N SER A 51 4.94 1.70 0.98
CA SER A 51 5.65 1.34 -0.25
C SER A 51 5.80 -0.19 -0.38
N VAL A 52 6.25 -0.88 0.68
CA VAL A 52 6.39 -2.34 0.69
C VAL A 52 5.04 -3.04 0.51
N VAL A 53 3.98 -2.55 1.17
CA VAL A 53 2.63 -3.10 1.00
C VAL A 53 2.17 -2.95 -0.46
N ARG A 54 2.41 -1.78 -1.07
CA ARG A 54 2.09 -1.54 -2.49
C ARG A 54 2.84 -2.50 -3.39
N GLU A 55 4.14 -2.68 -3.20
CA GLU A 55 4.96 -3.61 -4.01
C GLU A 55 4.47 -5.07 -3.92
N VAL A 56 4.09 -5.53 -2.72
CA VAL A 56 3.54 -6.87 -2.53
C VAL A 56 2.19 -7.03 -3.24
N LEU A 57 1.30 -6.04 -3.14
CA LEU A 57 0.01 -6.07 -3.83
C LEU A 57 0.19 -6.02 -5.36
N ASP A 58 1.19 -5.28 -5.84
CA ASP A 58 1.55 -5.22 -7.26
C ASP A 58 2.02 -6.58 -7.78
N GLU A 59 2.84 -7.29 -7.02
CA GLU A 59 3.30 -8.64 -7.37
C GLU A 59 2.15 -9.66 -7.36
N ILE A 60 1.17 -9.51 -6.45
CA ILE A 60 -0.03 -10.37 -6.44
C ILE A 60 -0.90 -10.10 -7.68
N ILE A 61 -1.05 -8.85 -8.09
CA ILE A 61 -1.84 -8.47 -9.28
C ILE A 61 -1.12 -8.84 -10.58
N ASN A 62 0.20 -8.61 -10.63
CA ASN A 62 1.06 -8.83 -11.78
C ASN A 62 2.32 -9.62 -11.37
N PRO A 63 2.24 -10.95 -11.31
CA PRO A 63 3.36 -11.77 -10.87
C PRO A 63 4.53 -11.68 -11.86
N GLY A 64 5.75 -11.65 -11.32
CA GLY A 64 6.99 -11.54 -12.07
C GLY A 64 7.47 -10.10 -12.31
N THR A 65 6.80 -9.09 -11.77
CA THR A 65 7.21 -7.68 -11.90
C THR A 65 8.47 -7.41 -11.07
N HIS A 66 8.52 -7.98 -9.87
CA HIS A 66 9.72 -7.98 -9.05
C HIS A 66 10.47 -9.29 -9.29
N SER A 67 11.35 -9.28 -10.30
CA SER A 67 12.30 -10.37 -10.51
C SER A 67 13.05 -10.59 -9.19
N ARG A 68 12.75 -11.68 -8.51
CA ARG A 68 13.38 -12.06 -7.24
C ARG A 68 14.89 -12.06 -7.48
N SER A 69 15.59 -11.01 -7.05
CA SER A 69 17.03 -11.03 -6.99
C SER A 69 17.39 -12.14 -6.01
N ARG A 70 17.83 -13.28 -6.58
CA ARG A 70 18.46 -14.36 -5.83
C ARG A 70 19.92 -14.02 -5.61
#